data_AF-A0A6I3T572-F1
#
_entry.id   AF-A0A6I3T572-F1
#
_cell.length_a   1.000
_cell.length_b   1.000
_cell.length_c   1.000
_cell.angle_alpha   90.00
_cell.angle_beta   90.00
_cell.angle_gamma   90.00
#
_symmetry.space_group_name_H-M   'P 1'
#
loop_
_entity.id
_entity.type
_entity.pdbx_description
1 polymer ?
#
loop_
_entity_poly.entity_id
_entity_poly.type
_entity_poly.pdbx_seq_one_letter_code
_entity_poly.pdbx_strand_id
1 'polypeptide(L)'
;MPMRAQGLTQAIRAAAAGAGCQVADLDFHASGMTGEAWYAKETSLALSRCIERRKPDFPHLMIARSVGETGAAGPALTLAWLAGVMDRPEGSPGRAGLLHFAGDDGQRAALVVRLRS
;
A
#
# COMPACT_ATOMS: atom_id res chain seq x y z
N MET A 1 10.50 -22.63 -2.68
CA MET A 1 9.07 -22.56 -2.26
C MET A 1 8.36 -21.56 -3.16
N PRO A 2 7.20 -21.88 -3.76
CA PRO A 2 6.47 -20.94 -4.61
C PRO A 2 5.95 -19.76 -3.79
N MET A 3 6.16 -18.53 -4.27
CA MET A 3 5.69 -17.32 -3.61
C MET A 3 4.18 -17.18 -3.78
N ARG A 4 3.43 -17.41 -2.70
CA ARG A 4 1.96 -17.43 -2.73
C ARG A 4 1.30 -16.16 -2.23
N ALA A 5 2.03 -15.13 -1.79
CA ALA A 5 1.49 -13.85 -1.31
C ALA A 5 0.38 -13.96 -0.24
N GLN A 6 0.32 -15.05 0.53
CA GLN A 6 -0.79 -15.34 1.46
C GLN A 6 -0.83 -14.35 2.62
N GLY A 7 0.32 -14.09 3.25
CA GLY A 7 0.40 -13.15 4.37
C GLY A 7 -0.04 -11.75 3.98
N LEU A 8 0.43 -11.25 2.83
CA LEU A 8 0.05 -9.92 2.35
C LEU A 8 -1.42 -9.84 1.94
N THR A 9 -1.94 -10.90 1.30
CA THR A 9 -3.38 -11.00 0.98
C THR A 9 -4.24 -10.92 2.25
N GLN A 10 -3.84 -11.63 3.32
CA GLN A 10 -4.55 -11.60 4.59
C GLN A 10 -4.51 -10.21 5.24
N ALA A 11 -3.33 -9.57 5.25
CA ALA A 11 -3.17 -8.22 5.81
C ALA A 11 -4.07 -7.19 5.09
N ILE A 12 -4.09 -7.21 3.75
CA ILE A 12 -4.90 -6.29 2.95
C ILE A 12 -6.40 -6.49 3.23
N ARG A 13 -6.87 -7.74 3.25
CA ARG A 13 -8.27 -8.06 3.55
C ARG A 13 -8.67 -7.63 4.96
N ALA A 14 -7.80 -7.85 5.94
CA ALA A 14 -8.04 -7.43 7.32
C ALA A 14 -8.14 -5.90 7.43
N ALA A 15 -7.26 -5.16 6.75
CA ALA A 15 -7.29 -3.70 6.72
C ALA A 15 -8.57 -3.16 6.05
N ALA A 16 -8.95 -3.72 4.89
CA ALA A 16 -10.17 -3.32 4.18
C ALA A 16 -11.44 -3.63 4.99
N ALA A 17 -11.51 -4.82 5.60
CA ALA A 17 -12.60 -5.20 6.49
C ALA A 17 -12.70 -4.30 7.73
N GLY A 18 -11.57 -4.02 8.38
CA GLY A 18 -11.53 -3.11 9.53
C GLY A 18 -11.92 -1.67 9.18
N ALA A 19 -11.69 -1.25 7.93
CA ALA A 19 -12.07 0.07 7.43
C ALA A 19 -13.46 0.12 6.78
N GLY A 20 -14.16 -1.02 6.68
CA GLY A 20 -15.50 -1.14 6.10
C GLY A 20 -15.58 -0.72 4.62
N CYS A 21 -14.55 -0.98 3.82
CA CYS A 21 -14.54 -0.61 2.39
C CYS A 21 -14.00 -1.72 1.51
N GLN A 22 -14.24 -1.60 0.20
CA GLN A 22 -13.58 -2.45 -0.79
C GLN A 22 -12.21 -1.86 -1.16
N VAL A 23 -11.24 -2.71 -1.48
CA VAL A 23 -9.93 -2.23 -1.97
C VAL A 23 -10.09 -1.46 -3.27
N ALA A 24 -11.04 -1.85 -4.11
CA ALA A 24 -11.34 -1.17 -5.35
C ALA A 24 -11.93 0.26 -5.17
N ASP A 25 -12.40 0.63 -3.98
CA ASP A 25 -12.87 1.99 -3.64
C ASP A 25 -11.71 2.96 -3.35
N LEU A 26 -10.50 2.46 -3.14
CA LEU A 26 -9.35 3.27 -2.75
C LEU A 26 -8.72 3.93 -3.98
N ASP A 27 -8.17 5.13 -3.83
CA ASP A 27 -7.66 5.93 -4.95
C ASP A 27 -6.28 5.46 -5.41
N PHE A 28 -5.42 5.11 -4.46
CA PHE A 28 -4.02 4.71 -4.69
C PHE A 28 -3.58 3.60 -3.73
N HIS A 29 -2.43 2.99 -4.00
CA HIS A 29 -1.73 2.19 -3.01
C HIS A 29 -0.28 2.66 -2.83
N ALA A 30 0.31 2.44 -1.66
CA ALA A 30 1.62 2.94 -1.31
C ALA A 30 2.47 1.92 -0.54
N SER A 31 3.79 1.97 -0.74
CA SER A 31 4.75 1.18 0.05
C SER A 31 6.05 1.94 0.34
N GLY A 32 6.76 1.50 1.37
CA GLY A 32 8.02 2.10 1.84
C GLY A 32 9.30 1.41 1.37
N MET A 33 9.22 0.47 0.42
CA MET A 33 10.35 -0.35 -0.04
C MET A 33 10.51 -0.17 -1.56
N THR A 34 11.76 -0.07 -2.04
CA THR A 34 12.03 -0.10 -3.49
C THR A 34 12.07 -1.56 -3.91
N GLY A 35 10.98 -2.05 -4.50
CA GLY A 35 10.80 -3.48 -4.72
C GLY A 35 11.98 -4.15 -5.41
N GLU A 36 12.72 -4.97 -4.66
CA GLU A 36 13.37 -6.13 -5.25
C GLU A 36 12.30 -6.92 -6.03
N ALA A 37 12.68 -7.55 -7.14
CA ALA A 37 11.75 -8.21 -8.06
C ALA A 37 10.78 -9.20 -7.37
N TRP A 38 11.16 -9.72 -6.20
CA TRP A 38 10.35 -10.58 -5.36
C TRP A 38 9.18 -9.84 -4.69
N TYR A 39 9.41 -8.69 -4.05
CA TYR A 39 8.36 -7.89 -3.40
C TYR A 39 7.34 -7.34 -4.40
N ALA A 40 7.80 -6.94 -5.59
CA ALA A 40 6.92 -6.47 -6.67
C ALA A 40 5.93 -7.56 -7.10
N LYS A 41 6.40 -8.80 -7.27
CA LYS A 41 5.56 -9.96 -7.61
C LYS A 41 4.58 -10.31 -6.48
N GLU A 42 5.00 -10.18 -5.21
CA GLU A 42 4.14 -10.49 -4.06
C GLU A 42 2.98 -9.50 -3.99
N THR A 43 3.31 -8.22 -4.10
CA THR A 43 2.35 -7.11 -4.10
C THR A 43 1.34 -7.27 -5.25
N SER A 44 1.81 -7.49 -6.47
CA SER A 44 0.93 -7.68 -7.63
C SER A 44 -0.03 -8.86 -7.45
N LEU A 45 0.47 -10.00 -6.94
CA LEU A 45 -0.36 -11.18 -6.68
C LEU A 45 -1.34 -10.96 -5.51
N ALA A 46 -0.95 -10.25 -4.46
CA ALA A 46 -1.83 -9.94 -3.34
C ALA A 46 -2.97 -8.98 -3.78
N LEU A 47 -2.62 -7.91 -4.51
CA LEU A 47 -3.60 -6.94 -5.02
C LEU A 47 -4.60 -7.57 -5.97
N SER A 48 -4.16 -8.40 -6.93
CA SER A 48 -5.06 -9.10 -7.86
C SER A 48 -6.07 -10.03 -7.16
N ARG A 49 -5.80 -10.47 -5.94
CA ARG A 49 -6.72 -11.28 -5.12
C ARG A 49 -7.62 -10.50 -4.17
N CYS A 50 -7.33 -9.21 -3.98
CA CYS A 50 -8.05 -8.36 -3.05
C CYS A 50 -8.92 -7.33 -3.76
N ILE A 51 -8.56 -6.91 -4.98
CA ILE A 51 -9.34 -5.98 -5.78
C ILE A 51 -10.62 -6.70 -6.26
N GLU A 52 -11.76 -6.23 -5.78
CA GLU A 52 -13.06 -6.86 -5.93
C GLU A 52 -13.69 -6.63 -7.32
N ARG A 53 -13.31 -5.54 -7.98
CA ARG A 53 -13.79 -5.12 -9.30
C ARG A 53 -12.66 -4.51 -10.11
N ARG A 54 -12.77 -4.56 -11.44
CA ARG A 54 -11.72 -4.05 -12.34
C ARG A 54 -11.41 -2.58 -12.01
N LYS A 55 -10.15 -2.32 -11.62
CA LYS A 55 -9.63 -0.98 -11.35
C LYS A 55 -8.53 -0.68 -12.37
N PRO A 56 -8.83 0.08 -13.45
CA PRO A 56 -7.88 0.32 -14.53
C PRO A 56 -6.66 1.14 -14.07
N ASP A 57 -6.90 2.13 -13.21
CA ASP A 57 -5.85 2.93 -12.59
C ASP A 57 -5.84 2.73 -11.08
N PHE A 58 -4.76 2.16 -10.58
CA PHE A 58 -4.47 2.07 -9.14
C PHE A 58 -3.00 2.41 -8.92
N PRO A 59 -2.65 3.71 -8.87
CA PRO A 59 -1.25 4.14 -8.87
C PRO A 59 -0.51 3.62 -7.63
N HIS A 60 0.71 3.12 -7.86
CA HIS A 60 1.63 2.70 -6.81
C HIS A 60 2.57 3.83 -6.44
N LEU A 61 2.45 4.31 -5.21
CA LEU A 61 3.31 5.34 -4.66
C LEU A 61 4.45 4.73 -3.83
N MET A 62 5.68 5.18 -4.06
CA MET A 62 6.86 4.65 -3.39
C MET A 62 7.79 5.77 -2.94
N ILE A 63 7.69 6.20 -1.68
CA ILE A 63 8.56 7.24 -1.11
C ILE A 63 10.04 6.83 -1.13
N ALA A 64 10.30 5.52 -1.09
CA ALA A 64 11.64 4.95 -1.17
C ALA A 64 12.35 5.27 -2.50
N ARG A 65 11.62 5.63 -3.56
CA ARG A 65 12.23 6.13 -4.81
C ARG A 65 12.90 7.50 -4.65
N SER A 66 12.58 8.24 -3.59
CA SER A 66 13.15 9.56 -3.31
C SER A 66 14.16 9.53 -2.15
N VAL A 67 13.92 8.69 -1.12
CA VAL A 67 14.74 8.67 0.10
C VAL A 67 15.55 7.40 0.30
N GLY A 68 15.46 6.45 -0.64
CA GLY A 68 16.03 5.11 -0.49
C GLY A 68 15.22 4.23 0.48
N GLU A 69 15.74 3.03 0.75
CA GLU A 69 15.14 2.12 1.74
C GLU A 69 15.53 2.52 3.15
N THR A 70 14.50 2.70 3.99
CA THR A 70 14.64 3.21 5.36
C THR A 70 14.24 2.18 6.42
N GLY A 71 14.11 0.91 6.02
CA GLY A 71 13.73 -0.20 6.88
C GLY A 71 12.45 0.07 7.65
N ALA A 72 12.51 -0.12 8.98
CA ALA A 72 11.37 0.06 9.89
C ALA A 72 10.80 1.50 9.89
N ALA A 73 11.54 2.51 9.44
CA ALA A 73 11.03 3.88 9.31
C ALA A 73 10.17 4.10 8.06
N GLY A 74 10.23 3.19 7.07
CA GLY A 74 9.52 3.29 5.80
C GLY A 74 8.00 3.51 5.92
N PRO A 75 7.28 2.75 6.79
CA PRO A 75 5.85 2.97 7.02
C PRO A 75 5.52 4.36 7.59
N ALA A 76 6.27 4.81 8.60
CA ALA A 76 6.05 6.11 9.21
C ALA A 76 6.35 7.26 8.24
N LEU A 77 7.43 7.14 7.45
CA LEU A 77 7.77 8.11 6.41
C LEU A 77 6.71 8.16 5.30
N THR A 78 6.17 7.01 4.90
CA THR A 78 5.07 6.93 3.93
C THR A 78 3.83 7.66 4.45
N LEU A 79 3.45 7.43 5.71
CA LEU A 79 2.33 8.12 6.35
C LEU A 79 2.55 9.64 6.44
N ALA A 80 3.72 10.07 6.89
CA ALA A 80 4.06 11.49 7.01
C ALA A 80 4.06 12.19 5.64
N TRP A 81 4.60 11.53 4.61
CA TRP A 81 4.57 12.04 3.26
C TRP A 81 3.14 12.18 2.73
N LEU A 82 2.30 11.13 2.90
CA LEU A 82 0.89 11.16 2.48
C LEU A 82 0.10 12.25 3.19
N ALA A 83 0.31 12.44 4.49
CA ALA A 83 -0.30 13.53 5.24
C ALA A 83 0.04 14.91 4.65
N GLY A 84 1.24 15.07 4.09
CA GLY A 84 1.67 16.31 3.45
C GLY A 84 1.20 16.52 2.01
N VAL A 85 0.78 15.46 1.29
CA VAL A 85 0.43 15.55 -0.14
C VAL A 85 -1.05 15.30 -0.46
N MET A 86 -1.78 14.56 0.38
CA MET A 86 -3.18 14.18 0.08
C MET A 86 -4.14 15.37 0.03
N ASP A 87 -3.89 16.45 0.78
CA ASP A 87 -4.73 17.64 0.81
C ASP A 87 -4.29 18.74 -0.18
N ARG A 88 -3.26 18.47 -1.01
CA ARG A 88 -2.76 19.48 -1.96
C ARG A 88 -3.72 19.62 -3.15
N PRO A 89 -3.91 20.85 -3.66
CA PRO A 89 -4.75 21.08 -4.85
C PRO A 89 -4.17 20.44 -6.11
N GLU A 90 -2.85 20.35 -6.22
CA GLU A 90 -2.15 19.72 -7.32
C GLU A 90 -1.25 18.59 -6.81
N GLY A 91 -1.20 17.48 -7.57
CA GLY A 91 -0.38 16.33 -7.25
C GLY A 91 -0.89 15.48 -6.08
N SER A 92 -2.12 15.69 -5.61
CA SER A 92 -2.76 14.78 -4.65
C SER A 92 -3.02 13.42 -5.29
N PRO A 93 -2.69 12.30 -4.62
CA PRO A 93 -2.99 10.97 -5.12
C PRO A 93 -4.44 10.54 -4.88
N GLY A 94 -5.25 11.35 -4.19
CA GLY A 94 -6.61 11.03 -3.77
C GLY A 94 -6.80 11.13 -2.26
N ARG A 95 -8.01 10.80 -1.80
CA ARG A 95 -8.45 10.98 -0.40
C ARG A 95 -8.41 9.69 0.41
N ALA A 96 -8.33 8.53 -0.22
CA ALA A 96 -8.22 7.25 0.44
C ALA A 96 -7.19 6.33 -0.24
N GLY A 97 -6.38 5.63 0.55
CA GLY A 97 -5.31 4.78 0.01
C GLY A 97 -5.08 3.51 0.79
N LEU A 98 -4.54 2.50 0.11
CA LEU A 98 -4.03 1.26 0.70
C LEU A 98 -2.52 1.36 0.91
N LEU A 99 -2.06 1.28 2.15
CA LEU A 99 -0.64 1.13 2.45
C LEU A 99 -0.32 -0.34 2.68
N HIS A 100 0.82 -0.80 2.19
CA HIS A 100 1.28 -2.17 2.41
C HIS A 100 2.80 -2.25 2.59
N PHE A 101 3.23 -3.09 3.54
CA PHE A 101 4.62 -3.23 3.95
C PHE A 101 4.97 -4.69 4.26
N ALA A 102 6.24 -5.03 4.07
CA ALA A 102 6.82 -6.31 4.48
C ALA A 102 8.00 -6.06 5.44
N GLY A 103 8.09 -6.89 6.47
CA GLY A 103 9.27 -6.98 7.33
C GLY A 103 10.17 -8.13 6.91
N ASP A 104 11.46 -8.02 7.23
CA ASP A 104 12.48 -9.06 6.98
C ASP A 104 12.24 -10.32 7.82
N ASP A 105 11.49 -10.19 8.91
CA ASP A 105 11.00 -11.29 9.74
C ASP A 105 9.81 -12.06 9.11
N GLY A 106 9.44 -11.72 7.88
CA GLY A 106 8.34 -12.32 7.14
C GLY A 106 6.96 -11.74 7.48
N GLN A 107 6.87 -10.78 8.39
CA GLN A 107 5.59 -10.13 8.70
C GLN A 107 5.09 -9.28 7.53
N ARG A 108 3.76 -9.13 7.44
CA ARG A 108 3.07 -8.33 6.44
C ARG A 108 2.09 -7.41 7.14
N ALA A 109 2.14 -6.13 6.81
CA ALA A 109 1.24 -5.13 7.33
C ALA A 109 0.51 -4.43 6.19
N ALA A 110 -0.74 -4.07 6.42
CA ALA A 110 -1.51 -3.23 5.53
C ALA A 110 -2.38 -2.26 6.34
N LEU A 111 -2.62 -1.08 5.80
CA LEU A 111 -3.46 -0.06 6.41
C LEU A 111 -4.33 0.59 5.34
N VAL A 112 -5.56 0.94 5.70
CA VAL A 112 -6.36 1.88 4.92
C VAL A 112 -6.23 3.26 5.56
N VAL A 113 -5.83 4.25 4.77
CA VAL A 113 -5.73 5.65 5.22
C VAL A 113 -6.80 6.50 4.53
N ARG A 114 -7.30 7.51 5.22
CA ARG A 114 -8.26 8.48 4.70
C ARG A 114 -7.91 9.89 5.17
N LEU A 115 -7.95 10.85 4.26
CA LEU A 115 -7.87 12.26 4.62
C LEU A 115 -9.15 12.66 5.36
N ARG A 116 -9.01 13.21 6.57
CA ARG A 116 -10.13 13.79 7.33
C ARG A 116 -10.28 15.25 6.89
N SER A 117 -11.46 15.59 6.40
CA SER A 117 -11.94 16.97 6.18
C SER A 117 -12.47 17.55 7.47
#